data_AF-A0A0S8GPS0-F1
#
_entry.id   AF-A0A0S8GPS0-F1
#
_cell.length_a   1.000
_cell.length_b   1.000
_cell.length_c   1.000
_cell.angle_alpha   90.00
_cell.angle_beta   90.00
_cell.angle_gamma   90.00
#
_symmetry.space_group_name_H-M   'P 1'
#
loop_
_entity.id
_entity.type
_entity.pdbx_description
1 polymer ?
#
loop_
_entity_poly.entity_id
_entity_poly.type
_entity_poly.pdbx_seq_one_letter_code
_entity_poly.pdbx_strand_id
1 'polypeptide(L)'
;MLVGQDRPAGGDPVFTYKVPEAELTPRQLLGKKLFNDRNLSEPAGQGCVDCHAPGSGFANPNSDYPDSQGVKKDRFGNRNDLPAGYAAFSPDFHYDQEEELYVGGQFWDGRAKDLIEQAKGPFLNPLEMANPDEKTVVDKIKQSDYADLFRQVFGEKAFDDPQQAYHYAAVAIAEFEKTREFSPFSSKYDYYLKGKASLTEQELRGLKLFEAEDKGNCAACHPSR
;
A
#
# COMPACT_ATOMS: atom_id res chain seq x y z
N MET A 1 3.10 17.02 -6.41
CA MET A 1 4.25 17.86 -5.98
C MET A 1 5.09 17.04 -5.01
N LEU A 2 6.42 17.02 -5.13
CA LEU A 2 7.27 16.35 -4.14
C LEU A 2 7.26 17.19 -2.85
N VAL A 3 6.93 16.58 -1.72
CA VAL A 3 6.96 17.21 -0.40
C VAL A 3 8.06 16.52 0.40
N GLY A 4 9.07 17.27 0.80
CA GLY A 4 10.19 16.77 1.60
C GLY A 4 9.83 16.67 3.08
N GLN A 5 10.36 15.66 3.76
CA GLN A 5 10.49 15.62 5.22
C GLN A 5 11.97 15.46 5.57
N ASP A 6 12.48 16.28 6.47
CA ASP A 6 13.85 16.16 6.96
C ASP A 6 13.98 14.95 7.89
N ARG A 7 14.99 14.12 7.66
CA ARG A 7 15.44 13.10 8.63
C ARG A 7 16.52 13.71 9.54
N PRO A 8 16.60 13.32 10.82
CA PRO A 8 17.80 13.58 11.60
C PRO A 8 18.97 12.71 11.08
N ALA A 9 20.08 13.39 10.77
CA ALA A 9 21.42 12.89 10.44
C ALA A 9 21.57 11.97 9.21
N GLY A 10 21.95 12.56 8.07
CA GLY A 10 22.77 11.93 7.03
C GLY A 10 22.08 11.05 5.99
N GLY A 11 20.76 10.92 6.03
CA GLY A 11 19.99 10.26 4.95
C GLY A 11 19.63 11.23 3.83
N ASP A 12 19.58 10.73 2.59
CA ASP A 12 18.95 11.47 1.49
C ASP A 12 17.51 11.84 1.88
N PRO A 13 17.03 13.05 1.53
CA PRO A 13 15.66 13.47 1.84
C PRO A 13 14.64 12.49 1.27
N VAL A 14 13.69 12.05 2.10
CA VAL A 14 12.56 11.25 1.63
C VAL A 14 11.56 12.20 1.01
N PHE A 15 11.48 12.15 -0.32
CA PHE A 15 10.48 12.90 -1.06
C PHE A 15 9.20 12.09 -1.16
N THR A 16 8.14 12.57 -0.53
CA THR A 16 6.80 12.01 -0.74
C THR A 16 6.21 12.62 -2.01
N TYR A 17 5.77 11.78 -2.95
CA TYR A 17 5.01 12.26 -4.09
C TYR A 17 3.53 12.29 -3.71
N LYS A 18 2.95 13.49 -3.59
CA LYS A 18 1.51 13.63 -3.40
C LYS A 18 0.85 13.97 -4.73
N VAL A 19 -0.17 13.19 -5.09
CA VAL A 19 -1.08 13.53 -6.18
C VAL A 19 -2.09 14.55 -5.63
N PRO A 20 -2.22 15.75 -6.23
CA PRO A 20 -3.27 16.69 -5.87
C PRO A 20 -4.65 16.03 -5.96
N GLU A 21 -5.54 16.26 -5.01
CA GLU A 21 -6.87 15.61 -5.00
C GLU A 21 -7.68 15.91 -6.28
N ALA A 22 -7.50 17.11 -6.85
CA ALA A 22 -8.13 17.50 -8.12
C ALA A 22 -7.66 16.66 -9.34
N GLU A 23 -6.55 15.94 -9.23
CA GLU A 23 -6.03 15.05 -10.27
C GLU A 23 -6.46 13.58 -10.07
N LEU A 24 -7.11 13.26 -8.93
CA LEU A 24 -7.65 11.92 -8.68
C LEU A 24 -9.02 11.77 -9.34
N THR A 25 -9.27 10.61 -9.93
CA THR A 25 -10.65 10.22 -10.30
C THR A 25 -11.52 10.14 -9.04
N PRO A 26 -12.86 10.27 -9.14
CA PRO A 26 -13.75 10.13 -7.98
C PRO A 26 -13.54 8.81 -7.19
N ARG A 27 -13.25 7.71 -7.90
CA ARG A 27 -12.97 6.41 -7.28
C ARG A 27 -11.64 6.40 -6.51
N GLN A 28 -10.58 7.00 -7.06
CA GLN A 28 -9.30 7.14 -6.37
C GLN A 28 -9.39 8.11 -5.18
N LEU A 29 -10.15 9.19 -5.31
CA LEU A 29 -10.41 10.10 -4.20
C LEU A 29 -11.15 9.39 -3.07
N LEU A 30 -12.15 8.56 -3.40
CA LEU A 30 -12.84 7.72 -2.43
C LEU A 30 -11.88 6.74 -1.74
N GLY A 31 -11.01 6.08 -2.52
CA GLY A 31 -9.96 5.21 -1.99
C GLY A 31 -9.02 5.94 -1.02
N LYS A 32 -8.62 7.17 -1.37
CA LYS A 32 -7.82 8.03 -0.50
C LYS A 32 -8.54 8.37 0.80
N LYS A 33 -9.84 8.67 0.76
CA LYS A 33 -10.64 8.92 1.98
C LYS A 33 -10.69 7.67 2.87
N LEU A 34 -11.02 6.51 2.30
CA LEU A 34 -11.06 5.23 3.00
C LEU A 34 -9.71 4.87 3.63
N PHE A 35 -8.61 5.00 2.88
CA PHE A 35 -7.25 4.68 3.34
C PHE A 35 -6.81 5.52 4.56
N ASN A 36 -7.32 6.76 4.66
CA ASN A 36 -6.98 7.68 5.74
C ASN A 36 -8.03 7.72 6.87
N ASP A 37 -9.14 6.99 6.75
CA ASP A 37 -10.23 7.06 7.72
C ASP A 37 -9.98 6.16 8.93
N ARG A 38 -9.65 6.79 10.06
CA ARG A 38 -9.41 6.13 11.35
C ARG A 38 -10.68 5.68 12.06
N ASN A 39 -11.87 6.05 11.56
CA ASN A 39 -13.14 5.56 12.12
C ASN A 39 -13.47 4.14 11.66
N LEU A 40 -12.75 3.62 10.66
CA LEU A 40 -12.99 2.29 10.10
C LEU A 40 -12.40 1.14 10.92
N SER A 41 -11.82 1.37 12.10
CA SER A 41 -11.36 0.34 13.05
C SER A 41 -12.31 0.17 14.24
N GLU A 42 -12.13 -0.88 15.03
CA GLU A 42 -12.88 -1.15 16.26
C GLU A 42 -11.94 -1.47 17.46
N PRO A 43 -11.77 -0.53 18.41
CA PRO A 43 -12.38 0.81 18.46
C PRO A 43 -11.87 1.74 17.35
N ALA A 44 -12.57 2.85 17.11
CA ALA A 44 -12.08 3.89 16.19
C ALA A 44 -10.72 4.44 16.66
N GLY A 45 -9.78 4.62 15.73
CA GLY A 45 -8.45 5.16 16.04
C GLY A 45 -7.32 4.73 15.10
N GLN A 46 -7.56 3.80 14.17
CA GLN A 46 -6.56 3.31 13.22
C GLN A 46 -7.14 3.21 11.80
N GLY A 47 -6.43 3.73 10.82
CA GLY A 47 -6.70 3.53 9.38
C GLY A 47 -5.52 2.86 8.70
N CYS A 48 -5.63 2.58 7.39
CA CYS A 48 -4.54 1.98 6.62
C CYS A 48 -3.24 2.82 6.72
N VAL A 49 -3.39 4.14 6.69
CA VAL A 49 -2.28 5.12 6.77
C VAL A 49 -1.42 5.01 8.04
N ASP A 50 -1.94 4.44 9.13
CA ASP A 50 -1.20 4.32 10.39
C ASP A 50 -0.11 3.24 10.32
N CYS A 51 -0.36 2.15 9.58
CA CYS A 51 0.64 1.12 9.28
C CYS A 51 1.32 1.35 7.92
N HIS A 52 0.72 2.14 7.03
CA HIS A 52 1.25 2.39 5.68
C HIS A 52 1.47 3.88 5.44
N ALA A 53 2.45 4.46 6.14
CA ALA A 53 2.66 5.90 6.13
C ALA A 53 3.40 6.39 4.87
N PRO A 54 2.89 7.40 4.13
CA PRO A 54 3.55 7.93 2.93
C PRO A 54 5.00 8.38 3.18
N GLY A 55 5.29 8.95 4.36
CA GLY A 55 6.63 9.41 4.76
C GLY A 55 7.68 8.30 4.90
N SER A 56 7.24 7.04 4.98
CA SER A 56 8.08 5.86 5.09
C SER A 56 8.01 4.98 3.83
N GLY A 57 7.58 5.53 2.70
CA GLY A 57 7.35 4.74 1.48
C GLY A 57 6.19 3.77 1.61
N PHE A 58 5.20 4.12 2.45
CA PHE A 58 4.05 3.27 2.82
C PHE A 58 4.40 1.99 3.59
N ALA A 59 5.59 1.93 4.18
CA ALA A 59 5.89 0.99 5.27
C ALA A 59 5.41 1.55 6.62
N ASN A 60 5.36 0.71 7.64
CA ASN A 60 5.11 1.13 9.01
C ASN A 60 6.18 2.12 9.48
N PRO A 61 5.78 3.33 9.92
CA PRO A 61 6.72 4.33 10.42
C PRO A 61 7.26 3.99 11.82
N ASN A 62 6.64 3.07 12.55
CA ASN A 62 7.08 2.63 13.85
C ASN A 62 8.04 1.43 13.75
N SER A 63 9.31 1.66 14.10
CA SER A 63 10.36 0.64 14.13
C SER A 63 10.66 0.09 15.53
N ASP A 64 9.87 0.47 16.55
CA ASP A 64 10.06 -0.02 17.92
C ASP A 64 9.71 -1.51 18.06
N TYR A 65 8.92 -2.03 17.12
CA TYR A 65 8.46 -3.42 17.09
C TYR A 65 8.78 -4.06 15.73
N PRO A 66 9.03 -5.38 15.68
CA PRO A 66 9.25 -6.11 14.43
C PRO A 66 7.96 -6.31 13.61
N ASP A 67 6.80 -6.06 14.21
CA ASP A 67 5.46 -6.18 13.64
C ASP A 67 4.61 -4.95 13.96
N SER A 68 3.50 -4.81 13.23
CA SER A 68 2.57 -3.70 13.39
C SER A 68 1.64 -3.92 14.58
N GLN A 69 1.52 -2.90 15.45
CA GLN A 69 0.51 -2.86 16.50
C GLN A 69 -0.88 -2.62 15.88
N GLY A 70 -1.86 -3.43 16.25
CA GLY A 70 -3.25 -3.22 15.88
C GLY A 70 -3.91 -2.11 16.68
N VAL A 71 -5.21 -1.90 16.44
CA VAL A 71 -5.94 -0.80 17.06
C VAL A 71 -6.11 -1.01 18.56
N LYS A 72 -6.13 -2.28 18.97
CA LYS A 72 -6.04 -2.72 20.35
C LYS A 72 -4.56 -2.83 20.72
N LYS A 73 -4.12 -1.99 21.67
CA LYS A 73 -2.71 -1.76 21.99
C LYS A 73 -1.95 -2.99 22.51
N ASP A 74 -2.67 -4.01 22.95
CA ASP A 74 -2.15 -5.30 23.38
C ASP A 74 -2.02 -6.33 22.23
N ARG A 75 -2.35 -5.95 20.99
CA ARG A 75 -2.37 -6.85 19.82
C ARG A 75 -1.42 -6.38 18.74
N PHE A 76 -0.75 -7.36 18.15
CA PHE A 76 0.23 -7.17 17.08
C PHE A 76 -0.03 -8.18 15.98
N GLY A 77 0.32 -7.82 14.75
CA GLY A 77 0.36 -8.73 13.63
C GLY A 77 1.32 -9.90 13.89
N ASN A 78 1.17 -10.98 13.13
CA ASN A 78 2.08 -12.13 13.20
C ASN A 78 3.22 -12.07 12.16
N ARG A 79 3.28 -10.97 11.39
CA ARG A 79 4.31 -10.65 10.41
C ARG A 79 4.51 -9.13 10.40
N ASN A 80 5.70 -8.70 9.96
CA ASN A 80 5.90 -7.31 9.57
C ASN A 80 4.94 -6.94 8.42
N ASP A 81 4.43 -5.72 8.42
CA ASP A 81 3.65 -5.20 7.30
C ASP A 81 4.53 -5.01 6.06
N LEU A 82 3.98 -5.36 4.90
CA LEU A 82 4.62 -5.05 3.61
C LEU A 82 4.37 -3.58 3.29
N PRO A 83 5.34 -2.85 2.72
CA PRO A 83 5.07 -1.53 2.19
C PRO A 83 3.95 -1.59 1.14
N ALA A 84 2.94 -0.73 1.23
CA ALA A 84 1.93 -0.62 0.18
C ALA A 84 2.49 0.05 -1.10
N GLY A 85 3.64 0.73 -0.99
CA GLY A 85 4.33 1.35 -2.11
C GLY A 85 4.74 0.30 -3.14
N TYR A 86 4.45 0.57 -4.41
CA TYR A 86 4.68 -0.34 -5.55
C TYR A 86 3.96 -1.71 -5.48
N ALA A 87 3.11 -1.98 -4.48
CA ALA A 87 2.40 -3.27 -4.34
C ALA A 87 1.44 -3.54 -5.52
N ALA A 88 0.95 -2.49 -6.18
CA ALA A 88 0.13 -2.56 -7.39
C ALA A 88 0.82 -3.21 -8.60
N PHE A 89 2.14 -3.40 -8.56
CA PHE A 89 2.89 -4.09 -9.61
C PHE A 89 2.98 -5.60 -9.40
N SER A 90 2.59 -6.12 -8.24
CA SER A 90 2.45 -7.57 -8.06
C SER A 90 1.29 -8.06 -8.93
N PRO A 91 1.50 -9.02 -9.85
CA PRO A 91 0.43 -9.55 -10.68
C PRO A 91 -0.59 -10.32 -9.83
N ASP A 92 -1.75 -10.60 -10.40
CA ASP A 92 -2.71 -11.54 -9.79
C ASP A 92 -2.01 -12.87 -9.46
N PHE A 93 -2.36 -13.49 -8.34
CA PHE A 93 -1.82 -14.80 -7.98
C PHE A 93 -2.15 -15.85 -9.05
N HIS A 94 -1.14 -16.47 -9.63
CA HIS A 94 -1.27 -17.51 -10.64
C HIS A 94 -0.09 -18.48 -10.62
N TYR A 95 -0.23 -19.61 -11.30
CA TYR A 95 0.88 -20.50 -11.60
C TYR A 95 1.42 -20.14 -12.98
N ASP A 96 2.67 -19.70 -13.02
CA ASP A 96 3.41 -19.43 -14.25
C ASP A 96 3.89 -20.76 -14.84
N GLN A 97 3.50 -21.05 -16.08
CA GLN A 97 3.83 -22.31 -16.76
C GLN A 97 5.23 -22.30 -17.38
N GLU A 98 5.78 -21.11 -17.67
CA GLU A 98 7.11 -20.96 -18.24
C GLU A 98 8.18 -21.07 -17.16
N GLU A 99 7.93 -20.43 -16.01
CA GLU A 99 8.81 -20.48 -14.84
C GLU A 99 8.54 -21.71 -13.94
N GLU A 100 7.44 -22.43 -14.17
CA GLU A 100 6.96 -23.56 -13.35
C GLU A 100 6.77 -23.21 -11.86
N LEU A 101 6.44 -21.95 -11.54
CA LEU A 101 6.36 -21.40 -10.19
C LEU A 101 5.04 -20.65 -9.94
N TYR A 102 4.64 -20.52 -8.68
CA TYR A 102 3.57 -19.60 -8.29
C TYR A 102 4.10 -18.17 -8.23
N VAL A 103 3.39 -17.24 -8.87
CA VAL A 103 3.79 -15.83 -9.02
C VAL A 103 2.62 -14.93 -8.63
N GLY A 104 2.95 -13.79 -8.02
CA GLY A 104 2.00 -12.72 -7.73
C GLY A 104 1.22 -12.91 -6.43
N GLY A 105 0.04 -12.31 -6.39
CA GLY A 105 -0.76 -12.20 -5.19
C GLY A 105 -0.28 -11.09 -4.27
N GLN A 106 -0.98 -11.00 -3.14
CA GLN A 106 -0.73 -10.04 -2.09
C GLN A 106 -0.54 -10.74 -0.75
N PHE A 107 0.05 -10.02 0.21
CA PHE A 107 0.64 -10.55 1.43
C PHE A 107 1.87 -11.44 1.22
N TRP A 108 2.64 -11.65 2.28
CA TRP A 108 3.84 -12.50 2.30
C TRP A 108 3.63 -13.95 1.84
N ASP A 109 2.40 -14.46 1.90
CA ASP A 109 2.04 -15.83 1.51
C ASP A 109 1.15 -15.91 0.27
N GLY A 110 0.94 -14.79 -0.44
CA GLY A 110 0.12 -14.77 -1.66
C GLY A 110 -1.35 -15.14 -1.47
N ARG A 111 -1.85 -15.19 -0.23
CA ARG A 111 -3.21 -15.71 0.06
C ARG A 111 -4.34 -14.85 -0.52
N ALA A 112 -4.06 -13.58 -0.81
CA ALA A 112 -4.99 -12.71 -1.53
C ALA A 112 -4.58 -12.66 -2.99
N LYS A 113 -5.53 -12.93 -3.89
CA LYS A 113 -5.27 -12.98 -5.33
C LYS A 113 -4.73 -11.67 -5.87
N ASP A 114 -5.26 -10.55 -5.40
CA ASP A 114 -4.98 -9.21 -5.91
C ASP A 114 -5.17 -8.15 -4.80
N LEU A 115 -4.94 -6.87 -5.13
CA LEU A 115 -5.11 -5.76 -4.18
C LEU A 115 -6.55 -5.62 -3.65
N ILE A 116 -7.56 -6.00 -4.43
CA ILE A 116 -8.96 -5.87 -4.01
C ILE A 116 -9.26 -6.91 -2.93
N GLU A 117 -8.81 -8.15 -3.10
CA GLU A 117 -8.94 -9.17 -2.06
C GLU A 117 -8.08 -8.84 -0.83
N GLN A 118 -6.90 -8.25 -1.01
CA GLN A 118 -6.05 -7.80 0.09
C GLN A 118 -6.73 -6.72 0.94
N ALA A 119 -7.28 -5.68 0.30
CA ALA A 119 -7.85 -4.51 0.97
C ALA A 119 -9.06 -4.84 1.88
N LYS A 120 -9.70 -5.99 1.68
CA LYS A 120 -10.75 -6.50 2.58
C LYS A 120 -10.15 -6.94 3.93
N GLY A 121 -9.06 -7.70 3.91
CA GLY A 121 -8.53 -8.40 5.09
C GLY A 121 -8.35 -7.54 6.36
N PRO A 122 -7.64 -6.40 6.31
CA PRO A 122 -7.31 -5.61 7.49
C PRO A 122 -8.49 -5.15 8.33
N PHE A 123 -9.62 -4.82 7.69
CA PHE A 123 -10.82 -4.34 8.38
C PHE A 123 -11.31 -5.33 9.44
N LEU A 124 -11.28 -6.63 9.13
CA LEU A 124 -11.86 -7.69 9.97
C LEU A 124 -10.82 -8.41 10.82
N ASN A 125 -9.52 -8.24 10.52
CA ASN A 125 -8.48 -8.93 11.26
C ASN A 125 -8.44 -8.42 12.73
N PRO A 126 -8.67 -9.28 13.73
CA PRO A 126 -8.70 -8.88 15.14
C PRO A 126 -7.36 -8.40 15.70
N LEU A 127 -6.26 -8.61 14.97
CA LEU A 127 -4.91 -8.13 15.28
C LEU A 127 -4.57 -6.80 14.57
N GLU A 128 -5.45 -6.32 13.67
CA GLU A 128 -5.26 -5.08 12.90
C GLU A 128 -6.41 -4.10 13.24
N MET A 129 -7.40 -3.92 12.35
CA MET A 129 -8.49 -2.95 12.55
C MET A 129 -9.70 -3.53 13.30
N ALA A 130 -9.78 -4.85 13.45
CA ALA A 130 -10.61 -5.56 14.42
C ALA A 130 -12.14 -5.32 14.39
N ASN A 131 -12.72 -4.92 13.25
CA ASN A 131 -14.19 -4.89 13.12
C ASN A 131 -14.78 -6.30 13.22
N PRO A 132 -16.01 -6.44 13.76
CA PRO A 132 -16.63 -7.74 13.94
C PRO A 132 -17.12 -8.37 12.62
N ASP A 133 -17.51 -7.55 11.65
CA ASP A 133 -18.06 -7.99 10.37
C ASP A 133 -18.00 -6.87 9.30
N GLU A 134 -18.23 -7.26 8.04
CA GLU A 134 -18.28 -6.36 6.88
C GLU A 134 -19.36 -5.28 7.03
N LYS A 135 -20.50 -5.65 7.61
CA LYS A 135 -21.63 -4.73 7.80
C LYS A 135 -21.26 -3.55 8.68
N THR A 136 -20.50 -3.78 9.76
CA THR A 136 -20.02 -2.73 10.66
C THR A 136 -19.13 -1.73 9.93
N VAL A 137 -18.26 -2.21 9.04
CA VAL A 137 -17.42 -1.35 8.20
C VAL A 137 -18.29 -0.52 7.25
N VAL A 138 -19.26 -1.15 6.58
CA VAL A 138 -20.17 -0.47 5.65
C VAL A 138 -21.04 0.57 6.35
N ASP A 139 -21.53 0.26 7.56
CA ASP A 139 -22.32 1.21 8.36
C ASP A 139 -21.47 2.43 8.74
N LYS A 140 -20.18 2.24 9.07
CA LYS A 140 -19.22 3.34 9.32
C LYS A 140 -19.00 4.19 8.08
N ILE A 141 -18.77 3.56 6.92
CA ILE A 141 -18.64 4.25 5.62
C ILE A 141 -19.91 5.06 5.31
N LYS A 142 -21.10 4.49 5.54
CA LYS A 142 -22.39 5.15 5.30
C LYS A 142 -22.62 6.38 6.19
N GLN A 143 -21.97 6.44 7.36
CA GLN A 143 -22.02 7.56 8.31
C GLN A 143 -20.90 8.60 8.10
N SER A 144 -19.96 8.33 7.20
CA SER A 144 -18.83 9.21 6.92
C SER A 144 -19.24 10.46 6.13
N ASP A 145 -18.34 11.46 6.11
CA ASP A 145 -18.49 12.67 5.28
C ASP A 145 -18.33 12.40 3.77
N TYR A 146 -17.81 11.23 3.38
CA TYR A 146 -17.63 10.80 1.99
C TYR A 146 -18.69 9.80 1.51
N ALA A 147 -19.77 9.58 2.27
CA ALA A 147 -20.85 8.67 1.87
C ALA A 147 -21.51 9.07 0.53
N ASP A 148 -21.65 10.36 0.25
CA ASP A 148 -22.18 10.84 -1.03
C ASP A 148 -21.21 10.58 -2.19
N LEU A 149 -19.89 10.70 -1.96
CA LEU A 149 -18.88 10.31 -2.94
C LEU A 149 -18.96 8.80 -3.23
N PHE A 150 -19.24 7.98 -2.21
CA PHE A 150 -19.45 6.55 -2.38
C PHE A 150 -20.63 6.26 -3.34
N ARG A 151 -21.78 6.93 -3.13
CA ARG A 151 -22.95 6.83 -4.04
C ARG A 151 -22.65 7.38 -5.42
N GLN A 152 -21.88 8.46 -5.53
CA GLN A 152 -21.45 9.00 -6.82
C GLN A 152 -20.63 7.99 -7.63
N VAL A 153 -19.74 7.23 -6.97
CA VAL A 153 -18.83 6.28 -7.64
C VAL A 153 -19.53 4.97 -8.01
N PHE A 154 -20.40 4.45 -7.14
CA PHE A 154 -20.98 3.11 -7.27
C PHE A 154 -22.51 3.09 -7.47
N GLY A 155 -23.15 4.26 -7.51
CA GLY A 155 -24.58 4.45 -7.70
C GLY A 155 -25.37 4.70 -6.41
N GLU A 156 -26.58 5.26 -6.52
CA GLU A 156 -27.43 5.58 -5.37
C GLU A 156 -27.77 4.37 -4.48
N LYS A 157 -27.78 3.18 -5.07
CA LYS A 157 -28.04 1.89 -4.40
C LYS A 157 -26.78 1.21 -3.87
N ALA A 158 -25.63 1.90 -3.85
CA ALA A 158 -24.35 1.30 -3.48
C ALA A 158 -24.31 0.73 -2.06
N PHE A 159 -25.24 1.12 -1.18
CA PHE A 159 -25.37 0.63 0.20
C PHE A 159 -26.52 -0.37 0.41
N ASP A 160 -27.23 -0.79 -0.65
CA ASP A 160 -28.39 -1.69 -0.53
C ASP A 160 -27.95 -3.12 -0.16
N ASP A 161 -26.79 -3.55 -0.64
CA ASP A 161 -26.15 -4.84 -0.31
C ASP A 161 -24.82 -4.58 0.43
N PRO A 162 -24.72 -4.92 1.74
CA PRO A 162 -23.50 -4.74 2.51
C PRO A 162 -22.28 -5.48 1.95
N GLN A 163 -22.42 -6.68 1.39
CA GLN A 163 -21.29 -7.45 0.86
C GLN A 163 -20.73 -6.76 -0.39
N GLN A 164 -21.63 -6.30 -1.25
CA GLN A 164 -21.26 -5.55 -2.45
C GLN A 164 -20.64 -4.18 -2.10
N ALA A 165 -21.20 -3.48 -1.11
CA ALA A 165 -20.65 -2.22 -0.61
C ALA A 165 -19.25 -2.40 -0.01
N TYR A 166 -19.03 -3.48 0.74
CA TYR A 166 -17.72 -3.82 1.27
C TYR A 166 -16.70 -4.10 0.16
N HIS A 167 -17.10 -4.86 -0.87
CA HIS A 167 -16.27 -5.05 -2.07
C HIS A 167 -15.96 -3.72 -2.78
N TYR A 168 -16.92 -2.81 -2.91
CA TYR A 168 -16.72 -1.49 -3.49
C TYR A 168 -15.70 -0.64 -2.71
N ALA A 169 -15.70 -0.72 -1.38
CA ALA A 169 -14.68 -0.06 -0.56
C ALA A 169 -13.27 -0.60 -0.88
N ALA A 170 -13.11 -1.92 -0.98
CA ALA A 170 -11.86 -2.55 -1.36
C ALA A 170 -11.41 -2.16 -2.79
N VAL A 171 -12.34 -2.10 -3.74
CA VAL A 171 -12.08 -1.61 -5.11
C VAL A 171 -11.57 -0.18 -5.10
N ALA A 172 -12.18 0.72 -4.32
CA ALA A 172 -11.75 2.10 -4.25
C ALA A 172 -10.34 2.24 -3.66
N ILE A 173 -10.03 1.51 -2.57
CA ILE A 173 -8.69 1.48 -1.96
C ILE A 173 -7.65 0.99 -2.97
N ALA A 174 -7.90 -0.15 -3.63
CA ALA A 174 -6.98 -0.70 -4.62
C ALA A 174 -6.72 0.28 -5.78
N GLU A 175 -7.72 1.06 -6.21
CA GLU A 175 -7.54 2.07 -7.25
C GLU A 175 -6.71 3.27 -6.78
N PHE A 176 -6.80 3.65 -5.51
CA PHE A 176 -5.92 4.66 -4.91
C PHE A 176 -4.47 4.16 -4.82
N GLU A 177 -4.27 2.89 -4.44
CA GLU A 177 -2.94 2.26 -4.34
C GLU A 177 -2.23 2.10 -5.70
N LYS A 178 -2.98 2.15 -6.81
CA LYS A 178 -2.42 2.18 -8.18
C LYS A 178 -1.95 3.57 -8.63
N THR A 179 -2.18 4.61 -7.83
CA THR A 179 -1.82 5.98 -8.22
C THR A 179 -0.31 6.21 -8.13
N ARG A 180 0.16 7.26 -8.82
CA ARG A 180 1.55 7.69 -8.74
C ARG A 180 2.01 8.10 -7.34
N GLU A 181 1.08 8.33 -6.41
CA GLU A 181 1.38 8.56 -4.99
C GLU A 181 2.10 7.34 -4.36
N PHE A 182 1.72 6.12 -4.74
CA PHE A 182 2.33 4.87 -4.27
C PHE A 182 3.51 4.40 -5.13
N SER A 183 3.65 4.92 -6.35
CA SER A 183 4.66 4.46 -7.32
C SER A 183 5.25 5.62 -8.12
N PRO A 184 6.02 6.52 -7.48
CA PRO A 184 6.49 7.73 -8.14
C PRO A 184 7.62 7.51 -9.15
N PHE A 185 8.38 6.41 -9.04
CA PHE A 185 9.57 6.10 -9.85
C PHE A 185 10.53 7.31 -9.92
N SER A 186 10.88 7.82 -8.74
CA SER A 186 11.64 9.07 -8.56
C SER A 186 12.85 8.92 -7.64
N SER A 187 13.35 7.71 -7.43
CA SER A 187 14.62 7.48 -6.73
C SER A 187 15.80 7.98 -7.58
N LYS A 188 16.97 8.13 -6.97
CA LYS A 188 18.22 8.40 -7.70
C LYS A 188 18.50 7.33 -8.77
N TYR A 189 18.16 6.07 -8.48
CA TYR A 189 18.30 4.96 -9.42
C TYR A 189 17.40 5.15 -10.65
N ASP A 190 16.14 5.56 -10.46
CA ASP A 190 15.23 5.87 -11.57
C ASP A 190 15.78 6.98 -12.50
N TYR A 191 16.40 8.01 -11.91
CA TYR A 191 17.03 9.08 -12.68
C TYR A 191 18.32 8.63 -13.35
N TYR A 192 19.10 7.76 -12.71
CA TYR A 192 20.29 7.14 -13.31
C TYR A 192 19.93 6.33 -14.55
N LEU A 193 18.90 5.48 -14.48
CA LEU A 193 18.39 4.71 -15.63
C LEU A 193 17.94 5.62 -16.80
N LYS A 194 17.45 6.83 -16.49
CA LYS A 194 17.05 7.84 -17.50
C LYS A 194 18.21 8.71 -17.99
N GLY A 195 19.45 8.46 -17.55
CA GLY A 195 20.62 9.29 -17.86
C GLY A 195 20.57 10.71 -17.25
N LYS A 196 19.73 10.91 -16.23
CA LYS A 196 19.49 12.22 -15.56
C LYS A 196 20.22 12.37 -14.23
N ALA A 197 20.82 11.31 -13.72
CA ALA A 197 21.66 11.33 -12.53
C ALA A 197 22.89 10.43 -12.73
N SER A 198 23.95 10.70 -11.97
CA SER A 198 25.09 9.81 -11.87
C SER A 198 25.12 9.16 -10.48
N LEU A 199 25.42 7.87 -10.46
CA LEU A 199 25.70 7.15 -9.22
C LEU A 199 27.12 7.48 -8.73
N THR A 200 27.32 7.51 -7.42
CA THR A 200 28.66 7.59 -6.82
C THR A 200 29.46 6.34 -7.15
N GLU A 201 30.78 6.38 -6.97
CA GLU A 201 31.60 5.19 -7.16
C GLU A 201 31.17 4.04 -6.24
N GLN A 202 30.74 4.33 -5.01
CA GLN A 202 30.25 3.33 -4.08
C GLN A 202 28.94 2.72 -4.55
N GLU A 203 27.98 3.54 -4.97
CA GLU A 203 26.69 3.08 -5.52
C GLU A 203 26.91 2.23 -6.79
N LEU A 204 27.82 2.63 -7.69
CA LEU A 204 28.19 1.84 -8.87
C LEU A 204 28.83 0.49 -8.50
N ARG A 205 29.70 0.46 -7.49
CA ARG A 205 30.24 -0.81 -6.99
C ARG A 205 29.13 -1.70 -6.41
N GLY A 206 28.18 -1.12 -5.66
CA GLY A 206 27.02 -1.82 -5.13
C GLY A 206 26.15 -2.42 -6.23
N LEU A 207 25.79 -1.62 -7.25
CA LEU A 207 25.02 -2.09 -8.41
C LEU A 207 25.72 -3.25 -9.13
N LYS A 208 27.04 -3.15 -9.35
CA LYS A 208 27.83 -4.25 -9.94
C LYS A 208 27.80 -5.52 -9.09
N LEU A 209 27.79 -5.41 -7.76
CA LEU A 209 27.68 -6.58 -6.87
C LEU A 209 26.27 -7.19 -6.91
N PHE A 210 25.25 -6.34 -6.95
CA PHE A 210 23.84 -6.73 -7.02
C PHE A 210 23.52 -7.55 -8.27
N GLU A 211 24.06 -7.14 -9.42
CA GLU A 211 23.84 -7.77 -10.72
C GLU A 211 24.77 -8.95 -11.04
N ALA A 212 25.88 -9.08 -10.31
CA ALA A 212 26.87 -10.13 -10.58
C ALA A 212 26.41 -11.51 -10.06
N GLU A 213 26.14 -12.44 -10.98
CA GLU A 213 25.74 -13.82 -10.70
C GLU A 213 26.79 -14.60 -9.87
N ASP A 214 28.06 -14.27 -10.04
CA ASP A 214 29.19 -14.89 -9.33
C ASP A 214 29.50 -14.24 -7.97
N LYS A 215 28.68 -13.25 -7.54
CA LYS A 215 28.87 -12.51 -6.27
C LYS A 215 27.59 -12.39 -5.48
N GLY A 216 26.90 -11.25 -5.59
CA GLY A 216 25.68 -10.99 -4.83
C GLY A 216 24.50 -11.77 -5.36
N ASN A 217 24.47 -12.02 -6.67
CA ASN A 217 23.39 -12.71 -7.39
C ASN A 217 21.99 -12.22 -6.99
N CYS A 218 21.86 -10.95 -6.60
CA CYS A 218 20.63 -10.41 -6.03
C CYS A 218 19.57 -10.25 -7.13
N ALA A 219 20.01 -9.87 -8.33
CA ALA A 219 19.15 -9.67 -9.50
C ALA A 219 18.43 -10.95 -9.98
N ALA A 220 18.87 -12.14 -9.56
CA ALA A 220 18.20 -13.40 -9.90
C ALA A 220 16.80 -13.52 -9.27
N CYS A 221 16.59 -12.91 -8.09
CA CYS A 221 15.28 -12.87 -7.42
C CYS A 221 14.69 -11.46 -7.32
N HIS A 222 15.53 -10.43 -7.40
CA HIS A 222 15.13 -9.02 -7.34
C HIS A 222 15.51 -8.29 -8.64
N PRO A 223 14.77 -8.50 -9.74
CA PRO A 223 15.10 -7.90 -11.03
C PRO A 223 15.25 -6.38 -10.93
N SER A 224 16.36 -5.86 -11.47
CA SER A 224 16.70 -4.42 -11.44
C SER A 224 16.31 -3.68 -12.72
N ARG A 225 15.84 -4.39 -13.76
CA ARG A 225 15.55 -3.88 -15.11
C ARG A 225 14.51 -4.72 -15.82
#